data_AF-F4Q3U9-F1
#
_entry.id   AF-F4Q3U9-F1
#
_cell.length_a   1.000
_cell.length_b   1.000
_cell.length_c   1.000
_cell.angle_alpha   90.00
_cell.angle_beta   90.00
_cell.angle_gamma   90.00
#
_symmetry.space_group_name_H-M   'P 1'
#
loop_
_entity.id
_entity.type
_entity.pdbx_description
1 polymer ?
#
loop_
_entity_poly.entity_id
_entity_poly.type
_entity_poly.pdbx_seq_one_letter_code
_entity_poly.pdbx_strand_id
1 'polypeptide(L)'
;MKVIIEGSENIDSLPYIDAPLTEDELNMVTNMVQEEMKKFNPPNYLEQLGELRTDIDQSKFQFVGEELKRVELGEKIKPLNLTRYKVEAPQASQKTSKEAWEASVDNAKAQYLHQETRRTNLQLLQRHGGQLWESYLDNDIQNIQDQLTCRLKETKEEIERTNVQRKIEQDQIRSRLVGNQQKWYELVSKNKEIDFACLELEKEIDRLQQLKLDQQQQQQQQQQNKINNNNNGDGNDNDSRQ
;
A
#
# COMPACT_ATOMS: atom_id res chain seq x y z
N MET A 1 -5.47 15.60 -6.21
CA MET A 1 -5.28 15.64 -4.74
C MET A 1 -4.05 14.81 -4.46
N LYS A 2 -2.98 15.41 -3.94
CA LYS A 2 -1.72 14.71 -3.67
C LYS A 2 -1.75 14.29 -2.20
N VAL A 3 -2.01 13.00 -1.95
CA VAL A 3 -1.90 12.43 -0.60
C VAL A 3 -0.43 12.52 -0.21
N ILE A 4 -0.14 13.20 0.90
CA ILE A 4 1.22 13.35 1.41
C ILE A 4 1.39 12.28 2.47
N ILE A 5 2.27 11.33 2.19
CA ILE A 5 2.65 10.30 3.15
C ILE A 5 3.91 10.81 3.84
N GLU A 6 3.81 11.16 5.12
CA GLU A 6 4.97 11.59 5.91
C GLU A 6 6.03 10.48 5.93
N GLY A 7 7.28 10.84 5.66
CA GLY A 7 8.40 9.89 5.63
C GLY A 7 8.59 9.12 4.32
N SER A 8 7.78 9.36 3.28
CA SER A 8 7.91 8.65 1.98
C SER A 8 9.27 8.80 1.30
N GLU A 9 10.02 9.85 1.63
CA GLU A 9 11.34 10.13 1.03
C GLU A 9 12.41 9.12 1.43
N ASN A 10 12.23 8.40 2.55
CA ASN A 10 13.19 7.42 3.06
C ASN A 10 12.71 5.97 2.92
N ILE A 11 11.55 5.75 2.27
CA ILE A 11 11.00 4.40 2.09
C ILE A 11 11.51 3.89 0.74
N ASP A 12 12.46 2.95 0.79
CA ASP A 12 12.90 2.21 -0.38
C ASP A 12 12.28 0.81 -0.37
N SER A 13 11.68 0.43 -1.49
CA SER A 13 11.18 -0.91 -1.75
C SER A 13 11.38 -1.21 -3.23
N LEU A 14 11.90 -2.39 -3.57
CA LEU A 14 12.33 -2.70 -4.93
C LEU A 14 11.53 -3.87 -5.53
N PRO A 15 10.21 -3.71 -5.81
CA PRO A 15 9.36 -4.80 -6.28
C PRO A 15 9.81 -5.58 -7.52
N TYR A 16 10.60 -4.98 -8.42
CA TYR A 16 11.10 -5.67 -9.62
C TYR A 16 12.40 -6.47 -9.36
N ILE A 17 13.09 -6.21 -8.25
CA ILE A 17 14.33 -6.90 -7.86
C ILE A 17 14.05 -7.93 -6.77
N ASP A 18 13.22 -7.57 -5.80
CA ASP A 18 12.91 -8.39 -4.63
C ASP A 18 12.16 -9.66 -5.05
N ALA A 19 12.48 -10.77 -4.40
CA ALA A 19 11.74 -12.01 -4.62
C ALA A 19 10.28 -11.85 -4.16
N PRO A 20 9.31 -12.47 -4.84
CA PRO A 20 7.94 -12.45 -4.38
C PRO A 20 7.88 -13.12 -3.00
N LEU A 21 7.18 -12.45 -2.07
CA LEU A 21 6.94 -12.96 -0.72
C LEU A 21 6.19 -14.30 -0.79
N THR A 22 6.65 -15.26 0.00
CA THR A 22 5.94 -16.53 0.20
C THR A 22 4.69 -16.30 1.05
N GLU A 23 3.66 -17.14 0.92
CA GLU A 23 2.43 -17.01 1.72
C GLU A 23 2.72 -17.02 3.24
N ASP A 24 3.68 -17.81 3.70
CA ASP A 24 4.10 -17.84 5.11
C ASP A 24 4.73 -16.51 5.57
N GLU A 25 5.57 -15.90 4.73
CA GLU A 25 6.18 -14.59 5.00
C GLU A 25 5.12 -13.50 5.03
N LEU A 26 4.14 -13.55 4.12
CA LEU A 26 3.01 -12.63 4.10
C LEU A 26 2.17 -12.75 5.39
N ASN A 27 1.89 -13.96 5.84
CA ASN A 27 1.19 -14.20 7.10
C ASN A 27 1.98 -13.68 8.31
N MET A 28 3.30 -13.88 8.31
CA MET A 28 4.17 -13.34 9.36
C MET A 28 4.18 -11.81 9.38
N VAL A 29 4.35 -11.16 8.23
CA VAL A 29 4.35 -9.69 8.09
C VAL A 29 2.98 -9.11 8.49
N THR A 30 1.88 -9.71 8.03
CA THR A 30 0.53 -9.25 8.38
C THR A 30 0.25 -9.36 9.88
N ASN A 31 0.71 -10.43 10.53
CA ASN A 31 0.61 -10.56 11.99
C ASN A 31 1.42 -9.48 12.71
N MET A 32 2.65 -9.20 12.28
CA MET A 32 3.46 -8.10 12.85
C MET A 32 2.79 -6.74 12.68
N VAL A 33 2.22 -6.46 11.50
CA VAL A 33 1.47 -5.22 11.24
C VAL A 33 0.27 -5.12 12.18
N GLN A 34 -0.47 -6.22 12.39
CA GLN A 34 -1.62 -6.23 13.31
C GLN A 34 -1.20 -5.99 14.77
N GLU A 35 -0.06 -6.53 15.21
CA GLU A 35 0.46 -6.26 16.55
C GLU A 35 0.83 -4.78 16.75
N GLU A 36 1.45 -4.15 15.74
CA GLU A 36 1.75 -2.73 15.77
C GLU A 36 0.48 -1.87 15.69
N MET A 37 -0.51 -2.25 14.87
CA MET A 37 -1.81 -1.58 14.82
C MET A 37 -2.56 -1.63 16.15
N LYS A 38 -2.36 -2.65 16.98
CA LYS A 38 -2.95 -2.71 18.33
C LYS A 38 -2.30 -1.72 19.30
N LYS A 39 -1.01 -1.43 19.14
CA LYS A 39 -0.26 -0.50 19.98
C LYS A 39 -0.42 0.95 19.51
N PHE A 40 -0.57 1.13 18.20
CA PHE A 40 -0.62 2.41 17.54
C PHE A 40 -2.04 2.98 17.53
N ASN A 41 -2.18 4.26 17.91
CA ASN A 41 -3.40 5.00 17.69
C ASN A 41 -3.26 5.84 16.41
N PRO A 42 -3.95 5.47 15.30
CA PRO A 42 -3.73 6.13 14.03
C PRO A 42 -4.16 7.60 14.06
N PRO A 43 -3.36 8.52 13.47
CA PRO A 43 -3.82 9.88 13.21
C PRO A 43 -4.97 9.86 12.21
N ASN A 44 -5.71 10.96 12.15
CA ASN A 44 -6.87 11.09 11.26
C ASN A 44 -6.44 11.18 9.79
N TYR A 45 -6.20 10.04 9.16
CA TYR A 45 -5.80 9.92 7.76
C TYR A 45 -6.88 10.43 6.78
N LEU A 46 -8.10 10.68 7.25
CA LEU A 46 -9.20 11.21 6.45
C LEU A 46 -9.15 12.73 6.29
N GLU A 47 -8.37 13.45 7.10
CA GLU A 47 -8.25 14.93 6.98
C GLU A 47 -7.75 15.33 5.59
N GLN A 48 -6.87 14.52 5.00
CA GLN A 48 -6.33 14.77 3.65
C GLN A 48 -7.37 14.58 2.54
N LEU A 49 -8.40 13.75 2.76
CA LEU A 49 -9.45 13.50 1.77
C LEU A 49 -10.47 14.65 1.70
N GLY A 50 -10.40 15.61 2.63
CA GLY A 50 -11.40 16.66 2.78
C GLY A 50 -12.70 16.11 3.35
N GLU A 51 -13.56 16.99 3.85
CA GLU A 51 -14.93 16.60 4.22
C GLU A 51 -15.62 16.01 2.99
N LEU A 52 -16.31 14.87 3.16
CA LEU A 52 -17.19 14.36 2.12
C LEU A 52 -18.18 15.46 1.78
N ARG A 53 -17.97 16.05 0.61
CA ARG A 53 -18.87 17.01 -0.01
C ARG A 53 -20.15 16.28 -0.38
N THR A 54 -21.01 16.05 0.62
CA THR A 54 -22.43 15.82 0.38
C THR A 54 -23.01 17.16 -0.03
N ASP A 55 -22.68 17.59 -1.25
CA ASP A 55 -23.15 18.82 -1.90
C ASP A 55 -24.64 18.73 -2.23
N ILE A 56 -25.42 18.00 -1.42
CA ILE A 56 -26.86 18.06 -1.44
C ILE A 56 -27.19 19.38 -0.78
N ASP A 57 -27.34 20.40 -1.62
CA ASP A 57 -27.86 21.69 -1.23
C ASP A 57 -29.28 21.50 -0.67
N GLN A 58 -29.38 21.30 0.63
CA GLN A 58 -30.65 21.08 1.34
C GLN A 58 -31.62 22.26 1.14
N SER A 59 -31.09 23.45 0.80
CA SER A 59 -31.91 24.62 0.48
C SER A 59 -32.59 24.49 -0.89
N LYS A 60 -31.91 23.91 -1.89
CA LYS A 60 -32.46 23.65 -3.23
C LYS A 60 -33.29 22.38 -3.29
N PHE A 61 -32.93 21.37 -2.52
CA PHE A 61 -33.55 20.04 -2.55
C PHE A 61 -34.29 19.74 -1.25
N GLN A 62 -35.26 20.59 -0.92
CA GLN A 62 -36.07 20.45 0.30
C GLN A 62 -36.71 19.05 0.44
N PHE A 63 -37.11 18.43 -0.68
CA PHE A 63 -37.64 17.06 -0.70
C PHE A 63 -36.63 16.01 -0.20
N VAL A 64 -35.32 16.21 -0.41
CA VAL A 64 -34.31 15.27 0.09
C VAL A 64 -34.24 15.34 1.62
N GLY A 65 -34.37 16.53 2.19
CA GLY A 65 -34.44 16.69 3.65
C GLY A 65 -35.67 16.02 4.26
N GLU A 66 -36.82 16.11 3.60
CA GLU A 66 -38.06 15.42 4.00
C GLU A 66 -37.92 13.90 3.89
N GLU A 67 -37.30 13.40 2.83
CA GLU A 67 -37.05 11.97 2.63
C GLU A 67 -36.05 11.41 3.64
N LEU A 68 -34.99 12.16 3.98
CA LEU A 68 -34.03 11.78 5.02
C LEU A 68 -34.72 11.68 6.39
N LYS A 69 -35.57 12.63 6.75
CA LYS A 69 -36.38 12.58 7.98
C LYS A 69 -37.32 11.38 8.00
N ARG A 70 -37.96 11.07 6.87
CA ARG A 70 -38.82 9.88 6.75
C ARG A 70 -38.01 8.59 6.98
N VAL A 71 -36.82 8.49 6.38
CA VAL A 71 -35.93 7.34 6.52
C VAL A 71 -35.43 7.21 7.97
N GLU A 72 -35.08 8.31 8.63
CA GLU A 72 -34.73 8.36 10.04
C GLU A 72 -35.86 7.84 10.95
N LEU A 73 -37.10 8.18 10.60
CA LEU A 73 -38.31 7.68 11.29
C LEU A 73 -38.69 6.24 10.91
N GLY A 74 -37.98 5.60 9.98
CA GLY A 74 -38.26 4.24 9.52
C GLY A 74 -39.59 4.08 8.77
N GLU A 75 -40.19 5.19 8.31
CA GLU A 75 -41.46 5.15 7.61
C GLU A 75 -41.29 4.64 6.17
N LYS A 76 -42.19 3.74 5.76
CA LYS A 76 -42.21 3.22 4.38
C LYS A 76 -42.64 4.31 3.39
N ILE A 77 -42.08 4.27 2.19
CA ILE A 77 -42.46 5.16 1.07
C ILE A 77 -43.98 5.05 0.83
N LYS A 78 -44.65 6.19 0.73
CA LYS A 78 -46.08 6.24 0.38
C LYS A 78 -46.26 5.67 -1.04
N PRO A 79 -47.18 4.72 -1.25
CA PRO A 79 -47.41 4.18 -2.58
C PRO A 79 -47.88 5.28 -3.53
N LEU A 80 -47.37 5.25 -4.77
CA LEU A 80 -47.76 6.19 -5.80
C LEU A 80 -49.27 6.05 -6.07
N ASN A 81 -49.98 7.17 -6.04
CA ASN A 81 -51.40 7.16 -6.36
C ASN A 81 -51.60 7.03 -7.88
N LEU A 82 -52.07 5.85 -8.30
CA LEU A 82 -52.34 5.54 -9.72
C LEU A 82 -53.78 5.86 -10.15
N THR A 83 -54.67 6.28 -9.23
CA THR A 83 -56.08 6.55 -9.57
C THR A 83 -56.23 7.71 -10.53
N ARG A 84 -55.29 8.67 -10.50
CA ARG A 84 -55.21 9.78 -11.46
C ARG A 84 -55.09 9.31 -12.91
N TYR A 85 -54.47 8.16 -13.17
CA TYR A 85 -54.23 7.67 -14.54
C TYR A 85 -55.31 6.73 -15.06
N LYS A 86 -56.34 6.48 -14.26
CA LYS A 86 -57.47 5.63 -14.63
C LYS A 86 -58.74 6.47 -14.72
N VAL A 87 -59.54 6.20 -15.74
CA VAL A 87 -60.88 6.77 -15.85
C VAL A 87 -61.83 5.82 -15.13
N GLU A 88 -61.94 6.01 -13.81
CA GLU A 88 -62.87 5.25 -12.98
C GLU A 88 -64.08 6.10 -12.61
N ALA A 89 -65.25 5.46 -12.58
CA ALA A 89 -66.45 6.07 -12.04
C ALA A 89 -66.28 6.32 -10.52
N PRO A 90 -66.96 7.32 -9.94
CA PRO A 90 -66.89 7.56 -8.51
C PRO A 90 -67.31 6.30 -7.73
N GLN A 91 -66.67 6.09 -6.57
CA GLN A 91 -66.90 4.89 -5.76
C GLN A 91 -68.38 4.73 -5.41
N ALA A 92 -68.84 3.50 -5.21
CA ALA A 92 -70.25 3.18 -4.98
C ALA A 92 -70.90 4.01 -3.86
N SER A 93 -70.13 4.39 -2.83
CA SER A 93 -70.53 5.26 -1.72
C SER A 93 -70.70 6.74 -2.09
N GLN A 94 -70.09 7.21 -3.18
CA GLN A 94 -70.07 8.63 -3.59
C GLN A 94 -70.91 8.90 -4.86
N LYS A 95 -71.61 7.91 -5.40
CA LYS A 95 -72.44 8.05 -6.61
C LYS A 95 -73.57 9.07 -6.50
N THR A 96 -74.02 9.42 -5.30
CA THR A 96 -75.06 10.44 -5.09
C THR A 96 -74.49 11.85 -4.98
N SER A 97 -73.16 11.99 -4.80
CA SER A 97 -72.49 13.29 -4.68
C SER A 97 -72.20 13.87 -6.06
N LYS A 98 -72.70 15.09 -6.32
CA LYS A 98 -72.44 15.82 -7.57
C LYS A 98 -70.95 16.11 -7.77
N GLU A 99 -70.26 16.48 -6.69
CA GLU A 99 -68.83 16.84 -6.72
C GLU A 99 -67.94 15.67 -7.13
N ALA A 100 -68.28 14.44 -6.70
CA ALA A 100 -67.54 13.24 -7.07
C ALA A 100 -67.68 12.92 -8.56
N TRP A 101 -68.84 13.18 -9.15
CA TRP A 101 -69.05 13.04 -10.59
C TRP A 101 -68.33 14.13 -11.39
N GLU A 102 -68.34 15.38 -10.93
CA GLU A 102 -67.60 16.49 -11.56
C GLU A 102 -66.10 16.18 -11.59
N ALA A 103 -65.53 15.72 -10.46
CA ALA A 103 -64.13 15.32 -10.38
C ALA A 103 -63.78 14.16 -11.31
N SER A 104 -64.63 13.13 -11.41
CA SER A 104 -64.44 12.03 -12.36
C SER A 104 -64.54 12.49 -13.83
N VAL A 105 -65.44 13.41 -14.15
CA VAL A 105 -65.58 13.99 -15.50
C VAL A 105 -64.35 14.81 -15.87
N ASP A 106 -63.84 15.63 -14.95
CA ASP A 106 -62.65 16.44 -15.21
C ASP A 106 -61.40 15.56 -15.33
N ASN A 107 -61.29 14.49 -14.55
CA ASN A 107 -60.26 13.46 -14.76
C ASN A 107 -60.39 12.80 -16.14
N ALA A 108 -61.60 12.45 -16.58
CA ALA A 108 -61.82 11.87 -17.91
C ALA A 108 -61.42 12.83 -19.05
N LYS A 109 -61.75 14.13 -18.95
CA LYS A 109 -61.31 15.15 -19.91
C LYS A 109 -59.78 15.28 -19.93
N ALA A 110 -59.14 15.31 -18.77
CA ALA A 110 -57.69 15.37 -18.68
C ALA A 110 -57.04 14.14 -19.34
N GLN A 111 -57.59 12.94 -19.10
CA GLN A 111 -57.10 11.72 -19.73
C GLN A 111 -57.30 11.72 -21.25
N TYR A 112 -58.42 12.22 -21.75
CA TYR A 112 -58.64 12.36 -23.19
C TYR A 112 -57.54 13.23 -23.85
N LEU A 113 -57.24 14.40 -23.27
CA LEU A 113 -56.20 15.29 -23.77
C LEU A 113 -54.81 14.64 -23.70
N HIS A 114 -54.53 13.88 -22.63
CA HIS A 114 -53.29 13.10 -22.54
C HIS A 114 -53.18 12.03 -23.63
N GLN A 115 -54.28 11.33 -23.96
CA GLN A 115 -54.29 10.35 -25.05
C GLN A 115 -54.11 11.02 -26.42
N GLU A 116 -54.69 12.20 -26.62
CA GLU A 116 -54.48 12.96 -27.85
C GLU A 116 -53.01 13.38 -28.01
N THR A 117 -52.41 13.89 -26.93
CA THR A 117 -50.98 14.24 -26.89
C THR A 117 -50.11 13.01 -27.15
N ARG A 118 -50.43 11.88 -26.50
CA ARG A 118 -49.73 10.61 -26.69
C ARG A 118 -49.83 10.14 -28.14
N ARG A 119 -51.00 10.26 -28.78
CA ARG A 119 -51.19 9.92 -30.19
C ARG A 119 -50.25 10.75 -31.07
N THR A 120 -50.20 12.06 -30.86
CA THR A 120 -49.29 12.95 -31.61
C THR A 120 -47.83 12.58 -31.39
N ASN A 121 -47.43 12.32 -30.14
CA ASN A 121 -46.06 11.91 -29.81
C ASN A 121 -45.68 10.56 -30.47
N LEU A 122 -46.60 9.59 -30.48
CA LEU A 122 -46.38 8.30 -31.15
C LEU A 122 -46.29 8.46 -32.67
N GLN A 123 -47.08 9.35 -33.28
CA GLN A 123 -46.96 9.67 -34.70
C GLN A 123 -45.59 10.27 -35.03
N LEU A 124 -45.08 11.17 -34.20
CA LEU A 124 -43.73 11.73 -34.33
C LEU A 124 -42.65 10.66 -34.16
N LEU A 125 -42.79 9.81 -33.15
CA LEU A 125 -41.84 8.72 -32.89
C LEU A 125 -41.83 7.70 -34.03
N GLN A 126 -42.99 7.33 -34.57
CA GLN A 126 -43.07 6.41 -35.71
C GLN A 126 -42.40 7.00 -36.96
N ARG A 127 -42.50 8.33 -37.15
CA ARG A 127 -41.92 9.01 -38.30
C ARG A 127 -40.40 9.23 -38.19
N HIS A 128 -39.91 9.60 -37.01
CA HIS A 128 -38.52 10.06 -36.84
C HIS A 128 -37.69 9.21 -35.87
N GLY A 129 -38.33 8.38 -35.04
CA GLY A 129 -37.68 7.66 -33.95
C GLY A 129 -36.59 6.70 -34.41
N GLY A 130 -36.85 5.93 -35.48
CA GLY A 130 -35.86 5.00 -36.04
C GLY A 130 -34.59 5.72 -36.52
N GLN A 131 -34.76 6.74 -37.37
CA GLN A 131 -33.65 7.52 -37.92
C GLN A 131 -32.86 8.27 -36.83
N LEU A 132 -33.56 8.87 -35.86
CA LEU A 132 -32.91 9.55 -34.74
C LEU A 132 -32.15 8.56 -33.85
N TRP A 133 -32.71 7.37 -33.61
CA TRP A 133 -32.06 6.35 -32.80
C TRP A 133 -30.82 5.78 -33.47
N GLU A 134 -30.89 5.50 -34.77
CA GLU A 134 -29.73 5.07 -35.57
C GLU A 134 -28.65 6.15 -35.57
N SER A 135 -29.01 7.41 -35.83
CA SER A 135 -28.05 8.52 -35.78
C SER A 135 -27.43 8.71 -34.40
N TYR A 136 -28.21 8.58 -33.33
CA TYR A 136 -27.71 8.67 -31.95
C TYR A 136 -26.72 7.53 -31.65
N LEU A 137 -27.05 6.30 -32.05
CA LEU A 137 -26.18 5.15 -31.83
C LEU A 137 -24.88 5.28 -32.63
N ASP A 138 -24.97 5.66 -33.91
CA ASP A 138 -23.80 5.70 -34.79
C ASP A 138 -22.90 6.90 -34.55
N ASN A 139 -23.45 8.06 -34.15
CA ASN A 139 -22.64 9.26 -33.94
C ASN A 139 -22.28 9.45 -32.48
N ASP A 140 -23.26 9.54 -31.59
CA ASP A 140 -23.00 9.95 -30.21
C ASP A 140 -22.39 8.81 -29.41
N ILE A 141 -22.98 7.60 -29.49
CA ILE A 141 -22.48 6.46 -28.72
C ILE A 141 -21.12 6.00 -29.23
N GLN A 142 -20.92 5.87 -30.55
CA GLN A 142 -19.61 5.49 -31.09
C GLN A 142 -18.53 6.52 -30.77
N ASN A 143 -18.81 7.83 -30.90
CA ASN A 143 -17.85 8.87 -30.53
C ASN A 143 -17.49 8.82 -29.04
N ILE A 144 -18.47 8.62 -28.15
CA ILE A 144 -18.20 8.44 -26.71
C ILE A 144 -17.34 7.20 -26.48
N GLN A 145 -17.65 6.09 -27.16
CA GLN A 145 -16.89 4.85 -27.05
C GLN A 145 -15.44 5.04 -27.51
N ASP A 146 -15.22 5.71 -28.64
CA ASP A 146 -13.89 6.00 -29.18
C ASP A 146 -13.08 6.90 -28.25
N GLN A 147 -13.71 7.96 -27.70
CA GLN A 147 -13.07 8.83 -26.72
C GLN A 147 -12.66 8.08 -25.46
N LEU A 148 -13.54 7.24 -24.91
CA LEU A 148 -13.24 6.44 -23.72
C LEU A 148 -12.15 5.40 -24.01
N THR A 149 -12.18 4.78 -25.18
CA THR A 149 -11.17 3.80 -25.60
C THR A 149 -9.80 4.47 -25.79
N CYS A 150 -9.78 5.66 -26.37
CA CYS A 150 -8.56 6.46 -26.53
C CYS A 150 -7.96 6.83 -25.16
N ARG A 151 -8.78 7.38 -24.24
CA ARG A 151 -8.34 7.71 -22.88
C ARG A 151 -7.83 6.49 -22.10
N LEU A 152 -8.50 5.35 -22.25
CA LEU A 152 -8.07 4.09 -21.64
C LEU A 152 -6.70 3.68 -22.18
N LYS A 153 -6.50 3.77 -23.51
CA LYS A 153 -5.22 3.48 -24.14
C LYS A 153 -4.12 4.42 -23.65
N GLU A 154 -4.36 5.73 -23.63
CA GLU A 154 -3.42 6.73 -23.12
C GLU A 154 -3.03 6.44 -21.66
N THR A 155 -4.01 6.15 -20.80
CA THR A 155 -3.77 5.81 -19.40
C THR A 155 -2.94 4.53 -19.27
N LYS A 156 -3.22 3.51 -20.08
CA LYS A 156 -2.42 2.26 -20.09
C LYS A 156 -0.98 2.52 -20.53
N GLU A 157 -0.79 3.32 -21.59
CA GLU A 157 0.54 3.70 -22.04
C GLU A 157 1.29 4.51 -20.98
N GLU A 158 0.62 5.40 -20.23
CA GLU A 158 1.22 6.12 -19.10
C GLU A 158 1.65 5.18 -17.96
N ILE A 159 0.79 4.21 -17.62
CA ILE A 159 1.11 3.18 -16.62
C ILE A 159 2.31 2.35 -17.08
N GLU A 160 2.31 1.88 -18.34
CA GLU A 160 3.40 1.10 -18.91
C GLU A 160 4.71 1.89 -18.96
N ARG A 161 4.67 3.14 -19.43
CA ARG A 161 5.85 4.02 -19.42
C ARG A 161 6.42 4.17 -18.01
N THR A 162 5.56 4.40 -17.02
CA THR A 162 5.97 4.51 -15.62
C THR A 162 6.57 3.21 -15.09
N ASN A 163 5.96 2.06 -15.42
CA ASN A 163 6.44 0.75 -15.00
C ASN A 163 7.78 0.38 -15.64
N VAL A 164 7.95 0.66 -16.93
CA VAL A 164 9.22 0.47 -17.65
C VAL A 164 10.31 1.35 -17.04
N GLN A 165 10.00 2.63 -16.78
CA GLN A 165 10.95 3.55 -16.15
C GLN A 165 11.39 3.04 -14.77
N ARG A 166 10.44 2.65 -13.91
CA ARG A 166 10.72 2.07 -12.59
C ARG A 166 11.59 0.81 -12.68
N LYS A 167 11.31 -0.07 -13.66
CA LYS A 167 12.10 -1.29 -13.86
C LYS A 167 13.55 -0.95 -14.23
N ILE A 168 13.77 -0.01 -15.15
CA ILE A 168 15.12 0.42 -15.56
C ILE A 168 15.90 1.00 -14.37
N GLU A 169 15.26 1.86 -13.58
CA GLU A 169 15.88 2.45 -12.38
C GLU A 169 16.28 1.37 -11.37
N GLN A 170 15.39 0.41 -11.13
CA GLN A 170 15.65 -0.70 -10.22
C GLN A 170 16.75 -1.64 -10.76
N ASP A 171 16.76 -1.97 -12.05
CA ASP A 171 17.83 -2.78 -12.65
C ASP A 171 19.22 -2.12 -12.53
N GLN A 172 19.29 -0.79 -12.61
CA GLN A 172 20.53 -0.04 -12.37
C GLN A 172 20.97 -0.12 -10.90
N ILE A 173 20.03 0.00 -9.96
CA ILE A 173 20.29 -0.13 -8.52
C ILE A 173 20.75 -1.56 -8.20
N ARG A 174 20.15 -2.59 -8.82
CA ARG A 174 20.53 -3.99 -8.65
C ARG A 174 22.01 -4.23 -8.88
N SER A 175 22.55 -3.72 -9.99
CA SER A 175 23.96 -3.85 -10.32
C SER A 175 24.86 -3.23 -9.24
N ARG A 176 24.48 -2.05 -8.72
CA ARG A 176 25.19 -1.39 -7.61
C ARG A 176 25.08 -2.17 -6.31
N LEU A 177 23.90 -2.71 -5.98
CA LEU A 177 23.66 -3.49 -4.78
C LEU A 177 24.51 -4.75 -4.75
N VAL A 178 24.51 -5.52 -5.85
CA VAL A 178 25.35 -6.72 -5.99
C VAL A 178 26.83 -6.37 -5.88
N GLY A 179 27.28 -5.29 -6.52
CA GLY A 179 28.66 -4.81 -6.40
C GLY A 179 29.04 -4.42 -4.96
N ASN A 180 28.15 -3.74 -4.24
CA ASN A 180 28.37 -3.37 -2.83
C ASN A 180 28.36 -4.58 -1.92
N GLN A 181 27.47 -5.54 -2.15
CA GLN A 181 27.41 -6.80 -1.42
C GLN A 181 28.69 -7.61 -1.60
N GLN A 182 29.21 -7.71 -2.84
CA GLN A 182 30.46 -8.39 -3.12
C GLN A 182 31.65 -7.72 -2.43
N LYS A 183 31.75 -6.38 -2.51
CA LYS A 183 32.78 -5.62 -1.77
C LYS A 183 32.68 -5.84 -0.27
N TRP A 184 31.47 -5.88 0.27
CA TRP A 184 31.26 -6.16 1.69
C TRP A 184 31.76 -7.55 2.07
N TYR A 185 31.41 -8.59 1.31
CA TYR A 185 31.93 -9.94 1.54
C TYR A 185 33.46 -10.00 1.44
N GLU A 186 34.05 -9.35 0.46
CA GLU A 186 35.51 -9.28 0.30
C GLU A 186 36.19 -8.59 1.49
N LEU A 187 35.64 -7.47 1.96
CA LEU A 187 36.17 -6.76 3.12
C LEU A 187 36.04 -7.59 4.40
N VAL A 188 34.90 -8.25 4.60
CA VAL A 188 34.69 -9.14 5.75
C VAL A 188 35.63 -10.35 5.69
N SER A 189 35.84 -10.94 4.52
CA SER A 189 36.79 -12.05 4.35
C SER A 189 38.21 -11.60 4.64
N LYS A 190 38.64 -10.48 4.06
CA LYS A 190 39.97 -9.91 4.30
C LYS A 190 40.19 -9.56 5.76
N ASN A 191 39.22 -8.96 6.43
CA ASN A 191 39.32 -8.69 7.87
C ASN A 191 39.49 -9.98 8.65
N LYS A 192 38.73 -11.04 8.33
CA LYS A 192 38.91 -12.34 8.97
C LYS A 192 40.30 -12.94 8.70
N GLU A 193 40.79 -12.86 7.46
CA GLU A 193 42.13 -13.35 7.09
C GLU A 193 43.23 -12.59 7.85
N ILE A 194 43.08 -11.27 8.03
CA ILE A 194 43.98 -10.46 8.85
C ILE A 194 43.90 -10.90 10.31
N ASP A 195 42.70 -11.06 10.88
CA ASP A 195 42.52 -11.53 12.25
C ASP A 195 43.19 -12.89 12.48
N PHE A 196 43.06 -13.82 11.51
CA PHE A 196 43.76 -15.12 11.56
C PHE A 196 45.28 -14.96 11.52
N ALA A 197 45.82 -14.13 10.63
CA ALA A 197 47.25 -13.89 10.52
C ALA A 197 47.82 -13.20 11.78
N CYS A 198 47.08 -12.24 12.36
CA CYS A 198 47.44 -11.61 13.63
C CYS A 198 47.49 -12.64 14.76
N LEU A 199 46.48 -13.51 14.85
CA LEU A 199 46.43 -14.56 15.87
C LEU A 199 47.55 -15.61 15.71
N GLU A 200 47.97 -15.91 14.49
CA GLU A 200 49.12 -16.79 14.23
C GLU A 200 50.45 -16.12 14.62
N LEU A 201 50.62 -14.84 14.29
CA LEU A 201 51.79 -14.06 14.69
C LEU A 201 51.87 -13.88 16.20
N GLU A 202 50.74 -13.64 16.88
CA GLU A 202 50.68 -13.57 18.35
C GLU A 202 51.12 -14.88 18.99
N LYS A 203 50.66 -16.03 18.49
CA LYS A 203 51.10 -17.35 18.97
C LYS A 203 52.61 -17.56 18.78
N GLU A 204 53.16 -17.16 17.65
CA GLU A 204 54.60 -17.29 17.41
C GLU A 204 55.41 -16.34 18.28
N ILE A 205 54.93 -15.12 18.52
CA ILE A 205 55.55 -14.18 19.48
C ILE A 205 55.53 -14.78 20.89
N ASP A 206 54.40 -15.31 21.35
CA ASP A 206 54.29 -15.97 22.66
C ASP A 206 55.26 -17.14 22.79
N ARG A 207 55.39 -17.96 21.73
CA ARG A 207 56.35 -19.08 21.68
C ARG A 207 57.80 -18.59 21.78
N LEU A 208 58.16 -17.54 21.03
CA LEU A 208 59.50 -16.97 21.07
C LEU A 208 59.80 -16.30 22.41
N GLN A 209 58.81 -15.67 23.05
CA GLN A 209 58.95 -15.11 24.39
C GLN A 209 59.18 -16.21 25.43
N GLN A 210 58.46 -17.33 25.35
CA GLN A 210 58.69 -18.50 26.22
C GLN A 210 60.11 -19.05 26.04
N LEU A 211 60.56 -19.27 24.81
CA LEU A 211 61.93 -19.74 24.53
C LEU A 211 63.00 -18.79 25.07
N LYS A 212 62.80 -17.48 24.94
CA LYS A 212 63.73 -16.48 25.48
C LYS A 212 63.77 -16.52 27.01
N LEU A 213 62.61 -16.70 27.66
CA LEU A 213 62.53 -16.83 29.11
C LEU A 213 63.27 -18.09 29.58
N ASP A 214 63.08 -19.22 28.91
CA ASP A 214 63.77 -20.48 29.19
C ASP A 214 65.29 -20.33 29.04
N GLN A 215 65.76 -19.64 27.98
CA GLN A 215 67.18 -19.35 27.79
C GLN A 215 67.75 -18.45 28.90
N GLN A 216 67.00 -17.43 29.33
CA GLN A 216 67.42 -16.57 30.44
C GLN A 216 67.49 -17.34 31.76
N GLN A 217 66.54 -18.24 32.03
CA GLN A 217 66.57 -19.12 33.19
C GLN A 217 67.76 -20.09 33.14
N GLN A 218 68.06 -20.68 31.98
CA GLN A 218 69.25 -21.52 31.81
C GLN A 218 70.55 -20.73 32.01
N GLN A 219 70.64 -19.50 31.50
CA GLN A 219 71.81 -18.64 31.74
C GLN A 219 71.95 -18.25 33.21
N GLN A 220 70.85 -17.96 33.91
CA GLN A 220 70.88 -17.70 35.36
C GLN A 220 71.27 -18.95 36.16
N GLN A 221 70.78 -20.13 35.79
CA GLN A 221 71.21 -21.40 36.41
C GLN A 221 72.69 -21.69 36.13
N GLN A 222 73.19 -21.42 34.92
CA GLN A 222 74.62 -21.56 34.61
C GLN A 222 75.47 -20.54 35.38
N GLN A 223 75.00 -19.32 35.57
CA GLN A 223 75.68 -18.33 36.41
C GLN A 223 75.65 -18.72 37.89
N GLN A 224 74.52 -19.20 38.42
CA GLN A 224 74.44 -19.74 39.79
C GLN A 224 75.33 -20.97 39.96
N ASN A 225 75.40 -21.88 38.98
CA ASN A 225 76.31 -23.03 39.02
C ASN A 225 77.78 -22.61 38.95
N LYS A 226 78.12 -21.55 38.19
CA LYS A 226 79.47 -20.95 38.20
C LYS A 226 79.81 -20.28 39.54
N ILE A 227 78.84 -19.59 40.17
CA ILE A 227 79.01 -18.97 41.49
C ILE A 227 79.14 -20.05 42.58
N ASN A 228 78.36 -21.12 42.53
CA ASN A 228 78.48 -22.26 43.45
C ASN A 228 79.79 -23.06 43.26
N ASN A 229 80.28 -23.20 42.02
CA ASN A 229 81.59 -23.83 41.77
C ASN A 229 82.78 -22.95 42.20
N ASN A 230 82.67 -21.62 42.12
CA ASN A 230 83.72 -20.72 42.64
C ASN A 230 83.74 -20.66 44.18
N ASN A 231 82.62 -20.87 44.88
CA ASN A 231 82.58 -20.96 46.34
C ASN A 231 83.06 -22.32 46.90
N ASN A 232 83.18 -23.37 46.07
CA ASN A 232 83.77 -24.66 46.45
C ASN A 232 85.26 -24.78 46.05
N GLY A 233 85.89 -23.71 45.55
CA GLY A 233 87.27 -23.68 45.06
C GLY A 233 88.29 -22.98 45.97
N ASP A 234 87.90 -22.49 47.15
CA ASP A 234 88.77 -21.71 48.06
C ASP A 234 88.87 -22.34 49.48
N GLY A 235 88.95 -23.67 49.55
CA GLY A 235 89.05 -24.39 50.83
C GLY A 235 89.56 -25.84 50.73
N ASN A 236 90.86 -26.00 50.45
CA ASN A 236 91.79 -27.13 50.74
C ASN A 236 92.84 -27.14 49.61
N ASP A 237 94.15 -26.94 49.82
CA ASP A 237 94.97 -27.67 50.78
C ASP A 237 96.01 -26.77 51.46
N ASN A 238 95.92 -26.75 52.78
CA ASN A 238 97.01 -26.37 53.66
C ASN A 238 97.06 -27.43 54.78
N ASP A 239 97.69 -28.59 54.53
CA ASP A 239 98.59 -29.23 55.51
C ASP A 239 99.19 -30.52 54.97
N SER A 240 100.50 -30.69 55.17
CA SER A 240 101.18 -31.92 55.59
C SER A 240 102.70 -31.74 55.51
N ARG A 241 103.24 -31.04 56.51
CA ARG A 241 104.58 -31.30 57.05
C ARG A 241 104.42 -32.28 58.22
N GLN A 242 104.91 -33.51 58.06
CA GLN A 242 105.70 -34.33 58.99
C GLN A 242 105.67 -35.80 58.55
#